data_AF-A0A6P0I241-F1
#
_entry.id   AF-A0A6P0I241-F1
#
_cell.length_a   1.000
_cell.length_b   1.000
_cell.length_c   1.000
_cell.angle_alpha   90.00
_cell.angle_beta   90.00
_cell.angle_gamma   90.00
#
_symmetry.space_group_name_H-M   'P 1'
#
loop_
_entity.id
_entity.type
_entity.pdbx_description
1 polymer ?
#
loop_
_entity_poly.entity_id
_entity_poly.type
_entity_poly.pdbx_seq_one_letter_code
_entity_poly.pdbx_strand_id
1 'polypeptide(L)'
;MINWTKSVAVSTLLSIAAIGSMSLTSIAVGSPQNTKSVEQSITTIPTEAEEQLAHSYGHGSKHYGSCRRVATRHRNLRVRTYPWGKVINRLHRGTRVRVIGYDGAWAKISYPCYGYVYAHYLKHC
;
A
#
# COMPACT_ATOMS: atom_id res chain seq x y z
N MET A 1 31.91 -11.22 -15.43
CA MET A 1 31.06 -12.38 -15.04
C MET A 1 31.31 -12.62 -13.55
N ILE A 2 30.39 -12.22 -12.69
CA ILE A 2 30.43 -12.52 -11.24
C ILE A 2 29.07 -13.11 -10.89
N ASN A 3 29.10 -14.37 -10.48
CA ASN A 3 27.95 -15.17 -10.09
C ASN A 3 27.79 -15.07 -8.58
N TRP A 4 26.59 -14.70 -8.09
CA TRP A 4 26.29 -14.61 -6.66
C TRP A 4 25.60 -15.89 -6.20
N THR A 5 26.24 -16.64 -5.32
CA THR A 5 25.66 -17.77 -4.59
C THR A 5 24.93 -17.28 -3.34
N LYS A 6 23.73 -17.83 -3.14
CA LYS A 6 22.76 -17.50 -2.09
C LYS A 6 23.26 -17.96 -0.71
N SER A 7 23.06 -17.15 0.33
CA SER A 7 23.12 -17.62 1.72
C SER A 7 21.77 -17.35 2.39
N VAL A 8 21.05 -18.43 2.69
CA VAL A 8 19.87 -18.45 3.56
C VAL A 8 20.40 -18.75 4.96
N ALA A 9 20.25 -17.82 5.90
CA ALA A 9 20.50 -18.07 7.31
C ALA A 9 19.16 -18.36 8.00
N VAL A 10 18.91 -19.64 8.28
CA VAL A 10 17.81 -20.11 9.14
C VAL A 10 18.28 -19.93 10.59
N SER A 11 17.60 -19.08 11.36
CA SER A 11 17.86 -18.89 12.79
C SER A 11 16.82 -19.65 13.61
N THR A 12 17.24 -20.76 14.21
CA THR A 12 16.39 -21.66 14.99
C THR A 12 16.22 -21.23 16.45
N LEU A 13 14.95 -21.17 16.85
CA LEU A 13 14.33 -21.66 18.09
C LEU A 13 14.70 -21.01 19.44
N LEU A 14 13.71 -20.36 20.05
CA LEU A 14 13.59 -20.21 21.50
C LEU A 14 12.38 -21.01 22.00
N SER A 15 12.66 -21.98 22.86
CA SER A 15 11.73 -22.95 23.44
C SER A 15 10.65 -22.31 24.30
N ILE A 16 9.39 -22.68 24.12
CA ILE A 16 8.33 -22.43 25.10
C ILE A 16 8.07 -23.76 25.81
N ALA A 17 8.47 -23.83 27.07
CA ALA A 17 8.13 -24.93 27.97
C ALA A 17 6.63 -24.83 28.34
N ALA A 18 5.91 -25.92 28.14
CA ALA A 18 4.57 -26.12 28.69
C ALA A 18 4.65 -26.33 30.22
N ILE A 19 3.58 -25.97 30.95
CA ILE A 19 2.89 -26.80 31.97
C ILE A 19 1.67 -25.99 32.44
N GLY A 20 0.52 -26.66 32.54
CA GLY A 20 -0.65 -26.11 33.23
C GLY A 20 -1.96 -26.80 32.86
N SER A 21 -2.07 -28.09 33.15
CA SER A 21 -3.32 -28.86 33.09
C SER A 21 -4.39 -28.23 34.00
N MET A 22 -5.54 -27.84 33.44
CA MET A 22 -6.73 -27.55 34.24
C MET A 22 -7.94 -28.33 33.72
N SER A 23 -8.53 -29.06 34.65
CA SER A 23 -9.59 -30.04 34.51
C SER A 23 -10.90 -29.47 33.94
N LEU A 24 -11.55 -30.24 33.08
CA LEU A 24 -12.93 -30.00 32.63
C LEU A 24 -13.90 -30.45 33.72
N THR A 25 -14.60 -29.50 34.34
CA THR A 25 -15.89 -29.75 34.97
C THR A 25 -16.88 -28.71 34.47
N SER A 26 -17.79 -29.16 33.61
CA SER A 26 -19.01 -28.49 33.19
C SER A 26 -19.90 -28.16 34.39
N ILE A 27 -20.51 -26.96 34.42
CA ILE A 27 -21.96 -26.75 34.64
C ILE A 27 -22.36 -25.28 34.55
N ALA A 28 -23.62 -25.12 34.13
CA ALA A 28 -24.56 -24.02 34.41
C ALA A 28 -24.66 -22.86 33.41
N VAL A 29 -25.66 -23.04 32.54
CA VAL A 29 -26.52 -22.04 31.88
C VAL A 29 -26.81 -20.82 32.78
N GLY A 30 -26.62 -19.61 32.23
CA GLY A 30 -27.06 -18.36 32.83
C GLY A 30 -26.92 -17.17 31.88
N SER A 31 -28.02 -16.83 31.21
CA SER A 31 -28.45 -15.57 30.56
C SER A 31 -27.45 -14.50 30.04
N PRO A 32 -27.76 -13.86 28.89
CA PRO A 32 -26.91 -12.88 28.23
C PRO A 32 -27.01 -11.49 28.90
N GLN A 33 -25.88 -10.93 29.31
CA GLN A 33 -25.77 -9.50 29.61
C GLN A 33 -24.79 -8.85 28.65
N ASN A 34 -25.38 -8.12 27.71
CA ASN A 34 -24.75 -7.14 26.84
C ASN A 34 -24.14 -6.03 27.71
N THR A 35 -22.81 -5.96 27.76
CA THR A 35 -22.10 -4.77 28.24
C THR A 35 -20.80 -4.62 27.46
N LYS A 36 -20.87 -3.76 26.43
CA LYS A 36 -19.74 -3.03 25.85
C LYS A 36 -18.99 -2.30 26.96
N SER A 37 -17.73 -2.68 27.23
CA SER A 37 -16.72 -1.79 27.79
C SER A 37 -15.34 -2.43 27.65
N VAL A 38 -14.56 -1.98 26.66
CA VAL A 38 -13.10 -2.10 26.70
C VAL A 38 -12.58 -0.68 26.53
N GLU A 39 -12.21 -0.14 27.68
CA GLU A 39 -11.61 1.15 27.92
C GLU A 39 -10.07 0.95 27.97
N GLN A 40 -9.34 1.99 27.56
CA GLN A 40 -7.92 2.29 27.83
C GLN A 40 -6.86 1.49 27.02
N SER A 41 -6.22 2.15 26.04
CA SER A 41 -5.10 3.10 26.20
C SER A 41 -3.80 2.38 26.54
N ILE A 42 -2.85 2.35 25.61
CA ILE A 42 -1.47 2.82 25.82
C ILE A 42 -0.92 3.24 24.46
N THR A 43 -0.75 4.55 24.33
CA THR A 43 0.12 5.22 23.38
C THR A 43 1.57 4.87 23.74
N THR A 44 2.18 3.94 23.02
CA THR A 44 3.64 3.84 23.00
C THR A 44 4.12 4.67 21.83
N ILE A 45 4.58 5.89 22.15
CA ILE A 45 5.35 6.75 21.26
C ILE A 45 6.69 6.03 21.01
N PRO A 46 7.02 5.62 19.77
CA PRO A 46 8.34 5.12 19.46
C PRO A 46 9.33 6.29 19.50
N THR A 47 10.14 6.23 20.55
CA THR A 47 11.52 6.67 20.70
C THR A 47 12.12 7.45 19.53
N GLU A 48 12.53 8.66 19.88
CA GLU A 48 13.29 9.73 19.21
C GLU A 48 14.59 9.31 18.45
N ALA A 49 14.78 8.02 18.16
CA ALA A 49 15.96 7.47 17.47
C ALA A 49 15.66 6.83 16.09
N GLU A 50 14.40 6.63 15.70
CA GLU A 50 14.06 6.13 14.35
C GLU A 50 13.75 7.25 13.33
N GLU A 51 13.42 8.46 13.79
CA GLU A 51 13.05 9.56 12.89
C GLU A 51 14.22 10.12 12.07
N GLN A 52 15.46 9.93 12.55
CA GLN A 52 16.66 10.41 11.84
C GLN A 52 17.16 9.44 10.75
N LEU A 53 16.65 8.20 10.65
CA LEU A 53 16.98 7.29 9.55
C LEU A 53 16.01 7.41 8.36
N ALA A 54 14.77 7.86 8.60
CA ALA A 54 13.78 8.10 7.54
C ALA A 54 14.12 9.31 6.65
N HIS A 55 14.90 10.28 7.15
CA HIS A 55 15.29 11.48 6.42
C HIS A 55 16.48 11.29 5.46
N SER A 56 17.15 10.12 5.50
CA SER A 56 18.30 9.79 4.63
C SER A 56 17.90 9.07 3.32
N TYR A 57 16.77 8.38 3.29
CA TYR A 57 16.23 7.71 2.10
C TYR A 57 15.14 8.52 1.37
N GLY A 58 15.01 9.79 1.73
CA GLY A 58 14.06 10.76 1.16
C GLY A 58 14.44 11.28 -0.23
N HIS A 59 15.07 10.48 -1.09
CA HIS A 59 15.13 10.74 -2.54
C HIS A 59 14.03 9.97 -3.27
N GLY A 60 12.91 9.72 -2.57
CA GLY A 60 11.73 8.99 -3.02
C GLY A 60 10.94 9.74 -4.08
N SER A 61 11.45 9.73 -5.31
CA SER A 61 10.78 10.03 -6.57
C SER A 61 9.96 11.33 -6.61
N LYS A 62 10.45 12.31 -7.39
CA LYS A 62 9.80 13.58 -7.77
C LYS A 62 8.35 13.49 -8.30
N HIS A 63 7.78 12.30 -8.38
CA HIS A 63 6.56 11.98 -9.11
C HIS A 63 5.56 11.09 -8.35
N TYR A 64 5.91 10.47 -7.22
CA TYR A 64 4.93 9.66 -6.47
C TYR A 64 3.87 10.55 -5.84
N GLY A 65 2.60 10.25 -6.13
CA GLY A 65 1.47 11.07 -5.68
C GLY A 65 1.28 12.38 -6.46
N SER A 66 2.03 12.61 -7.55
CA SER A 66 1.94 13.85 -8.33
C SER A 66 0.55 14.01 -8.96
N CYS A 67 -0.07 15.17 -8.71
CA CYS A 67 -1.30 15.57 -9.39
C CYS A 67 -1.01 15.89 -10.85
N ARG A 68 -1.79 15.28 -11.74
CA ARG A 68 -1.83 15.62 -13.17
C ARG A 68 -3.25 15.85 -13.65
N ARG A 69 -3.39 16.56 -14.76
CA ARG A 69 -4.66 16.81 -15.43
C ARG A 69 -4.62 16.26 -16.85
N VAL A 70 -5.71 15.61 -17.27
CA VAL A 70 -5.85 15.07 -18.63
C VAL A 70 -6.01 16.22 -19.63
N ALA A 71 -5.11 16.29 -20.61
CA ALA A 71 -5.05 17.31 -21.64
C ALA A 71 -5.14 16.69 -23.04
N THR A 72 -6.28 16.10 -23.37
CA THR A 72 -6.59 15.60 -24.71
C THR A 72 -7.30 16.69 -25.55
N ARG A 73 -7.27 16.59 -26.87
CA ARG A 73 -7.98 17.54 -27.76
C ARG A 73 -9.45 17.15 -27.95
N HIS A 74 -9.69 16.00 -28.58
CA HIS A 74 -11.03 15.57 -29.03
C HIS A 74 -11.50 14.23 -28.44
N ARG A 75 -10.58 13.34 -28.05
CA ARG A 75 -10.92 11.99 -27.55
C ARG A 75 -10.62 11.85 -26.06
N ASN A 76 -11.38 11.00 -25.39
CA ASN A 76 -11.10 10.63 -24.00
C ASN A 76 -9.82 9.81 -23.91
N LEU A 77 -9.05 10.04 -22.84
CA LEU A 77 -7.83 9.29 -22.55
C LEU A 77 -8.20 7.88 -22.09
N ARG A 78 -7.64 6.85 -22.72
CA ARG A 78 -7.95 5.46 -22.37
C ARG A 78 -7.07 4.99 -21.22
N VAL A 79 -7.68 4.40 -20.19
CA VAL A 79 -7.01 3.70 -19.10
C VAL A 79 -6.91 2.23 -19.45
N ARG A 80 -5.72 1.63 -19.27
CA ARG A 80 -5.44 0.23 -19.57
C ARG A 80 -5.01 -0.56 -18.34
N THR A 81 -5.15 -1.88 -18.38
CA THR A 81 -4.69 -2.81 -17.33
C THR A 81 -3.18 -2.72 -17.09
N TYR A 82 -2.40 -2.57 -18.17
CA TYR A 82 -0.95 -2.41 -18.23
C TYR A 82 -0.60 -1.68 -19.54
N PRO A 83 0.64 -1.23 -19.75
CA PRO A 83 1.07 -0.63 -21.03
C PRO A 83 0.62 -1.48 -22.22
N TRP A 84 -0.08 -0.89 -23.18
CA TRP A 84 -0.61 -1.60 -24.37
C TRP A 84 -1.70 -2.66 -24.12
N GLY A 85 -2.05 -2.95 -22.87
CA GLY A 85 -3.07 -3.94 -22.49
C GLY A 85 -4.51 -3.52 -22.79
N LYS A 86 -5.50 -4.30 -22.32
CA LYS A 86 -6.93 -4.01 -22.56
C LYS A 86 -7.34 -2.65 -21.98
N VAL A 87 -8.20 -1.93 -22.69
CA VAL A 87 -8.81 -0.69 -22.19
C VAL A 87 -9.89 -1.04 -21.16
N ILE A 88 -9.74 -0.50 -19.95
CA ILE A 88 -10.64 -0.76 -18.81
C ILE A 88 -11.48 0.46 -18.44
N ASN A 89 -11.03 1.67 -18.77
CA ASN A 89 -11.76 2.89 -18.47
C ASN A 89 -11.38 4.02 -19.45
N ARG A 90 -12.07 5.16 -19.37
CA ARG A 90 -11.83 6.37 -20.16
C ARG A 90 -11.92 7.60 -19.26
N LEU A 91 -10.94 8.49 -19.36
CA LEU A 91 -10.90 9.76 -18.63
C LEU A 91 -11.21 10.91 -19.59
N HIS A 92 -12.07 11.82 -19.15
CA HIS A 92 -12.40 13.02 -19.91
C HIS A 92 -11.28 14.06 -19.83
N ARG A 93 -11.29 15.01 -20.77
CA ARG A 93 -10.40 16.18 -20.70
C ARG A 93 -10.66 16.94 -19.41
N GLY A 94 -9.61 17.36 -18.74
CA GLY A 94 -9.68 18.08 -17.47
C GLY A 94 -9.76 17.18 -16.23
N THR A 95 -9.96 15.87 -16.37
CA THR A 95 -9.95 14.94 -15.23
C THR A 95 -8.60 15.01 -14.50
N ARG A 96 -8.65 15.17 -13.17
CA ARG A 96 -7.47 15.10 -12.30
C ARG A 96 -7.13 13.64 -12.04
N VAL A 97 -5.84 13.33 -12.11
CA VAL A 97 -5.31 12.00 -11.84
C VAL A 97 -4.17 12.09 -10.84
N ARG A 98 -4.01 11.04 -10.04
CA ARG A 98 -2.86 10.87 -9.15
C ARG A 98 -1.90 9.88 -9.77
N VAL A 99 -0.73 10.35 -10.19
CA VAL A 99 0.33 9.51 -10.75
C VAL A 99 1.16 8.93 -9.61
N ILE A 100 1.41 7.62 -9.67
CA ILE A 100 2.20 6.89 -8.67
C ILE A 100 3.48 6.31 -9.27
N GLY A 101 3.73 6.53 -10.56
CA GLY A 101 4.94 6.08 -11.23
C GLY A 101 4.84 6.21 -12.74
N TYR A 102 5.96 6.01 -13.41
CA TYR A 102 6.05 5.97 -14.86
C TYR A 102 6.73 4.67 -15.31
N ASP A 103 6.29 4.17 -16.45
CA ASP A 103 6.88 3.03 -17.16
C ASP A 103 7.02 3.45 -18.62
N GLY A 104 8.19 3.98 -18.96
CA GLY A 104 8.47 4.63 -20.25
C GLY A 104 7.46 5.75 -20.55
N ALA A 105 6.72 5.60 -21.64
CA ALA A 105 5.70 6.57 -22.08
C ALA A 105 4.36 6.48 -21.31
N TRP A 106 4.24 5.56 -20.36
CA TRP A 106 3.02 5.31 -19.60
C TRP A 106 3.13 5.86 -18.18
N ALA A 107 2.05 6.44 -17.69
CA ALA A 107 1.88 6.84 -16.30
C ALA A 107 0.98 5.82 -15.60
N LYS A 108 1.43 5.30 -14.46
CA LYS A 108 0.62 4.50 -13.56
C LYS A 108 -0.19 5.45 -12.67
N ILE A 109 -1.51 5.30 -12.65
CA ILE A 109 -2.42 6.15 -11.89
C ILE A 109 -3.13 5.36 -10.78
N SER A 110 -3.45 6.03 -9.68
CA SER A 110 -4.24 5.48 -8.57
C SER A 110 -5.59 6.18 -8.37
N TYR A 111 -5.84 7.27 -9.08
CA TYR A 111 -7.09 8.03 -9.03
C TYR A 111 -7.38 8.61 -10.43
N PRO A 112 -8.64 8.63 -10.90
CA PRO A 112 -9.87 8.16 -10.23
C PRO A 112 -10.03 6.63 -10.21
N CYS A 113 -9.25 5.91 -11.00
CA CYS A 113 -9.19 4.46 -10.98
C CYS A 113 -7.74 3.99 -11.14
N TYR A 114 -7.48 2.74 -10.78
CA TYR A 114 -6.17 2.13 -10.99
C TYR A 114 -5.98 1.75 -12.46
N GLY A 115 -4.78 2.02 -12.99
CA GLY A 115 -4.40 1.58 -14.33
C GLY A 115 -3.29 2.42 -14.93
N TYR A 116 -3.13 2.28 -16.24
CA TYR A 116 -2.08 2.93 -17.02
C TYR A 116 -2.68 3.83 -18.10
N VAL A 117 -2.12 5.03 -18.25
CA VAL A 117 -2.49 6.00 -19.27
C VAL A 117 -1.24 6.51 -19.99
N TYR A 118 -1.39 7.00 -21.21
CA TYR A 118 -0.28 7.63 -21.93
C TYR A 118 0.11 8.95 -21.26
N ALA A 119 1.37 9.05 -20.81
CA ALA A 119 1.88 10.21 -20.07
C ALA A 119 1.87 11.50 -20.90
N HIS A 120 1.98 11.39 -22.23
CA HIS A 120 1.93 12.53 -23.16
C HIS A 120 0.65 13.39 -22.99
N TYR A 121 -0.46 12.77 -22.59
CA TYR A 121 -1.73 13.46 -22.40
C TYR A 121 -1.93 13.98 -20.97
N LEU A 122 -0.90 13.91 -20.12
CA LEU A 122 -0.94 14.44 -18.77
C LEU A 122 -0.17 15.76 -18.71
N LYS A 123 -0.78 16.77 -18.09
CA LYS A 123 -0.15 18.05 -17.77
C LYS A 123 -0.13 18.24 -16.27
N HIS A 124 0.73 19.15 -15.80
CA HIS A 124 0.69 19.57 -14.42
C HIS A 124 -0.71 20.05 -14.07
N CYS A 125 -1.19 19.62 -12.90
CA CYS A 125 -2.18 20.43 -12.20
C CYS A 125 -1.53 21.80 -11.99
#